data_AF-A0A9W8CLR9-F1
#
_entry.id   AF-A0A9W8CLR9-F1
#
_cell.length_a   1.000
_cell.length_b   1.000
_cell.length_c   1.000
_cell.angle_alpha   90.00
_cell.angle_beta   90.00
_cell.angle_gamma   90.00
#
_symmetry.space_group_name_H-M   'P 1'
#
loop_
_entity.id
_entity.type
_entity.pdbx_description
1 polymer ?
#
loop_
_entity_poly.entity_id
_entity_poly.type
_entity_poly.pdbx_seq_one_letter_code
_entity_poly.pdbx_strand_id
1 'polypeptide(L)'
;MPTSNNDNDANSDNTQEREAHVMETPLPWAKLSAVVGVRLCESTNFSLILPFLYKMVSEFDTIKDPKEIAFYAGLISASMYICQTFSVLYWGRLSDKIGRRPVLLMGLFGDTVTTLLFGLSKSYKWALFTRCLNGICVGNSAVAKSAVAEMSDDTNRPRMMALVPLSWNFGSAFGAVIGGMLADPVEKYPRIFGNSVIFKEFPYLLPCLASSCLALAFFIVGIFKFEETLVIDKQVAGRQQSGSSIEATPLLHQEEENIAIIQQQQQQQQPEVTLRQLFTPIVIHVLITNSLMSIATVMSDQIFPIFAATDPSEGGLGFDTRQIGYSYFVSGFAVLYLQLSIPDSVNKFASDNTDNAANTTANNAEEREN
;
A
#
# COMPACT_ATOMS: atom_id res chain seq x y z
N MET A 1 -64.47 -32.89 -28.35
CA MET A 1 -63.98 -33.33 -27.04
C MET A 1 -62.48 -33.54 -27.14
N PRO A 2 -61.64 -32.66 -26.59
CA PRO A 2 -60.24 -32.98 -26.34
C PRO A 2 -60.04 -33.33 -24.87
N THR A 3 -59.26 -34.38 -24.67
CA THR A 3 -58.81 -34.96 -23.41
C THR A 3 -57.64 -34.18 -22.80
N SER A 4 -57.61 -34.18 -21.47
CA SER A 4 -56.56 -33.80 -20.51
C SER A 4 -55.13 -34.10 -20.98
N ASN A 5 -54.17 -33.17 -20.88
CA ASN A 5 -53.46 -32.63 -19.70
C ASN A 5 -52.21 -33.43 -19.29
N ASN A 6 -51.15 -32.66 -19.06
CA ASN A 6 -49.94 -32.90 -18.27
C ASN A 6 -48.85 -33.79 -18.87
N ASP A 7 -47.84 -33.14 -19.44
CA ASP A 7 -46.41 -33.52 -19.36
C ASP A 7 -45.57 -32.33 -19.86
N ASN A 8 -45.49 -31.22 -19.11
CA ASN A 8 -44.50 -30.16 -19.42
C ASN A 8 -44.08 -29.24 -18.24
N ASP A 9 -44.61 -29.40 -17.03
CA ASP A 9 -44.28 -28.51 -15.90
C ASP A 9 -43.09 -29.00 -15.04
N ALA A 10 -42.09 -29.66 -15.62
CA ALA A 10 -40.95 -30.20 -14.87
C ALA A 10 -39.58 -29.58 -15.22
N ASN A 11 -39.55 -28.49 -15.99
CA ASN A 11 -38.27 -27.92 -16.46
C ASN A 11 -38.10 -26.41 -16.26
N SER A 12 -39.00 -25.74 -15.53
CA SER A 12 -38.89 -24.30 -15.23
C SER A 12 -38.27 -23.99 -13.86
N ASP A 13 -38.12 -24.97 -12.96
CA ASP A 13 -37.62 -24.73 -11.60
C ASP A 13 -36.08 -24.82 -11.47
N ASN A 14 -35.37 -25.38 -12.46
CA ASN A 14 -33.91 -25.56 -12.38
C ASN A 14 -33.08 -24.35 -12.82
N THR A 15 -33.71 -23.24 -13.23
CA THR A 15 -32.97 -22.03 -13.65
C THR A 15 -32.89 -20.96 -12.55
N GLN A 16 -33.63 -21.10 -11.45
CA GLN A 16 -33.60 -20.14 -10.34
C GLN A 16 -32.57 -20.47 -9.23
N GLU A 17 -31.88 -21.61 -9.27
CA GLU A 17 -30.89 -22.02 -8.26
C GLU A 17 -29.43 -21.61 -8.57
N ARG A 18 -29.15 -20.79 -9.60
CA ARG A 18 -27.76 -20.47 -10.02
C ARG A 18 -27.31 -19.00 -9.88
N GLU A 19 -27.99 -18.21 -9.08
CA GLU A 19 -27.42 -16.99 -8.50
C GLU A 19 -27.60 -17.03 -6.99
N ALA A 20 -26.95 -18.01 -6.33
CA ALA A 20 -26.62 -17.81 -4.93
C ALA A 20 -25.77 -16.54 -4.86
N HIS A 21 -26.37 -15.43 -4.42
CA HIS A 21 -25.64 -14.24 -4.00
C HIS A 21 -24.49 -14.73 -3.11
N VAL A 22 -23.27 -14.77 -3.65
CA VAL A 22 -22.10 -15.17 -2.88
C VAL A 22 -21.93 -14.08 -1.83
N MET A 23 -22.42 -14.33 -0.62
CA MET A 23 -22.35 -13.36 0.46
C MET A 23 -20.88 -13.01 0.70
N GLU A 24 -20.54 -11.73 0.61
CA GLU A 24 -19.17 -11.27 0.82
C GLU A 24 -18.68 -11.73 2.19
N THR A 25 -17.54 -12.43 2.22
CA THR A 25 -16.92 -12.84 3.49
C THR A 25 -16.58 -11.58 4.29
N PRO A 26 -16.99 -11.48 5.57
CA PRO A 26 -16.74 -10.30 6.37
C PRO A 26 -15.23 -10.03 6.50
N LEU A 27 -14.86 -8.76 6.41
CA LEU A 27 -13.46 -8.35 6.42
C LEU A 27 -12.81 -8.58 7.80
N PRO A 28 -11.57 -9.12 7.84
CA PRO A 28 -10.81 -9.28 9.08
C PRO A 28 -10.21 -7.94 9.53
N TRP A 29 -11.08 -7.01 9.96
CA TRP A 29 -10.75 -5.62 10.27
C TRP A 29 -9.60 -5.45 11.27
N ALA A 30 -9.46 -6.35 12.25
CA ALA A 30 -8.37 -6.27 13.23
C ALA A 30 -6.98 -6.39 12.55
N LYS A 31 -6.81 -7.41 11.72
CA LYS A 31 -5.54 -7.64 11.01
C LYS A 31 -5.34 -6.64 9.87
N LEU A 32 -6.42 -6.31 9.15
CA LEU A 32 -6.39 -5.39 8.02
C LEU A 32 -6.06 -3.95 8.46
N SER A 33 -6.65 -3.48 9.56
CA SER A 33 -6.38 -2.15 10.12
C SER A 33 -4.94 -1.98 10.56
N ALA A 34 -4.28 -3.04 11.02
CA ALA A 34 -2.87 -3.00 11.38
C ALA A 34 -1.97 -2.81 10.14
N VAL A 35 -2.22 -3.56 9.05
CA VAL A 35 -1.49 -3.38 7.78
C VAL A 35 -1.73 -1.99 7.20
N VAL A 36 -2.98 -1.54 7.19
CA VAL A 36 -3.38 -0.20 6.73
C VAL A 36 -2.73 0.89 7.58
N GLY A 37 -2.65 0.72 8.90
CA GLY A 37 -2.00 1.67 9.80
C GLY A 37 -0.50 1.81 9.57
N VAL A 38 0.21 0.68 9.35
CA VAL A 38 1.64 0.72 8.97
C VAL A 38 1.83 1.46 7.65
N ARG A 39 0.98 1.18 6.65
CA ARG A 39 1.05 1.83 5.33
C ARG A 39 0.77 3.33 5.40
N LEU A 40 -0.17 3.73 6.23
CA LEU A 40 -0.50 5.13 6.47
C LEU A 40 0.70 5.87 7.10
N CYS A 41 1.40 5.26 8.06
CA CYS A 41 2.59 5.87 8.66
C CYS A 41 3.73 6.02 7.65
N GLU A 42 3.99 4.98 6.84
CA GLU A 42 4.99 4.99 5.77
C GLU A 42 4.71 6.13 4.78
N SER A 43 3.47 6.28 4.32
CA SER A 43 3.10 7.36 3.38
C SER A 43 3.15 8.75 4.03
N THR A 44 2.81 8.86 5.31
CA THR A 44 2.94 10.11 6.07
C THR A 44 4.40 10.55 6.16
N ASN A 45 5.31 9.64 6.55
CA ASN A 45 6.75 9.89 6.64
C ASN A 45 7.36 10.20 5.28
N PHE A 46 6.94 9.50 4.22
CA PHE A 46 7.40 9.79 2.87
C PHE A 46 6.99 11.20 2.42
N SER A 47 5.72 11.55 2.59
CA SER A 47 5.17 12.81 2.08
C SER A 47 5.55 14.03 2.90
N LEU A 48 5.86 13.88 4.20
CA LEU A 48 6.23 15.02 5.07
C LEU A 48 7.42 15.80 4.56
N ILE A 49 8.34 15.13 3.90
CA ILE A 49 9.60 15.69 3.44
C ILE A 49 9.40 16.67 2.27
N LEU A 50 8.45 16.38 1.38
CA LEU A 50 8.31 17.03 0.08
C LEU A 50 8.21 18.56 0.17
N PRO A 51 7.41 19.15 1.09
CA PRO A 51 7.20 20.59 1.14
C PRO A 51 8.43 21.39 1.56
N PHE A 52 9.37 20.79 2.31
CA PHE A 52 10.50 21.52 2.88
C PHE A 52 11.86 21.07 2.35
N LEU A 53 11.94 19.96 1.61
CA LEU A 53 13.21 19.43 1.10
C LEU A 53 14.01 20.44 0.29
N TYR A 54 13.36 21.19 -0.59
CA TYR A 54 14.02 22.24 -1.38
C TYR A 54 14.65 23.31 -0.49
N LYS A 55 13.86 23.85 0.46
CA LYS A 55 14.32 24.87 1.41
C LYS A 55 15.47 24.35 2.27
N MET A 56 15.35 23.14 2.78
CA MET A 56 16.39 22.47 3.57
C MET A 56 17.71 22.34 2.81
N VAL A 57 17.66 22.03 1.51
CA VAL A 57 18.86 21.93 0.67
C VAL A 57 19.43 23.33 0.38
N SER A 58 18.59 24.36 0.23
CA SER A 58 19.04 25.75 0.04
C SER A 58 19.77 26.34 1.26
N GLU A 59 19.47 25.84 2.46
CA GLU A 59 20.10 26.27 3.71
C GLU A 59 21.43 25.57 4.00
N PHE A 60 21.79 24.54 3.23
CA PHE A 60 23.10 23.91 3.37
C PHE A 60 24.18 24.77 2.71
N ASP A 61 25.16 25.21 3.51
CA ASP A 61 26.33 26.02 3.07
C ASP A 61 27.16 25.42 1.92
N THR A 62 26.89 24.18 1.54
CA THR A 62 27.62 23.45 0.48
C THR A 62 27.18 23.87 -0.93
N ILE A 63 25.95 24.35 -1.12
CA ILE A 63 25.37 24.62 -2.44
C ILE A 63 25.23 26.14 -2.60
N LYS A 64 26.03 26.71 -3.52
CA LYS A 64 26.09 28.16 -3.72
C LYS A 64 25.27 28.64 -4.92
N ASP A 65 24.97 27.74 -5.85
CA ASP A 65 24.21 28.06 -7.06
C ASP A 65 22.72 27.67 -6.88
N PRO A 66 21.78 28.62 -6.96
CA PRO A 66 20.35 28.35 -6.91
C PRO A 66 19.86 27.30 -7.92
N LYS A 67 20.52 27.20 -9.09
CA LYS A 67 20.17 26.24 -10.15
C LYS A 67 20.51 24.80 -9.77
N GLU A 68 21.49 24.61 -8.90
CA GLU A 68 21.90 23.27 -8.46
C GLU A 68 21.03 22.74 -7.30
N ILE A 69 20.35 23.61 -6.55
CA ILE A 69 19.52 23.22 -5.39
C ILE A 69 18.47 22.19 -5.79
N ALA A 70 17.78 22.41 -6.91
CA ALA A 70 16.78 21.49 -7.46
C ALA A 70 17.38 20.11 -7.77
N PHE A 71 18.58 20.08 -8.38
CA PHE A 71 19.28 18.84 -8.70
C PHE A 71 19.68 18.07 -7.45
N TYR A 72 20.24 18.74 -6.44
CA TYR A 72 20.64 18.12 -5.17
C TYR A 72 19.43 17.66 -4.33
N ALA A 73 18.33 18.40 -4.32
CA ALA A 73 17.07 17.97 -3.70
C ALA A 73 16.53 16.71 -4.38
N GLY A 74 16.52 16.69 -5.72
CA GLY A 74 16.16 15.51 -6.51
C GLY A 74 17.07 14.31 -6.23
N LEU A 75 18.38 14.53 -6.05
CA LEU A 75 19.36 13.48 -5.75
C LEU A 75 19.11 12.86 -4.36
N ILE A 76 18.75 13.68 -3.36
CA ILE A 76 18.34 13.17 -2.03
C ILE A 76 17.10 12.28 -2.16
N SER A 77 16.06 12.71 -2.89
CA SER A 77 14.87 11.88 -3.13
C SER A 77 15.19 10.59 -3.90
N ALA A 78 15.99 10.68 -4.96
CA ALA A 78 16.38 9.53 -5.79
C ALA A 78 17.19 8.49 -5.01
N SER A 79 18.07 8.93 -4.11
CA SER A 79 18.92 8.04 -3.30
C SER A 79 18.12 7.01 -2.50
N MET A 80 16.97 7.42 -1.96
CA MET A 80 16.06 6.56 -1.23
C MET A 80 15.51 5.44 -2.12
N TYR A 81 15.02 5.79 -3.32
CA TYR A 81 14.47 4.81 -4.27
C TYR A 81 15.51 3.83 -4.82
N ILE A 82 16.73 4.31 -5.07
CA ILE A 82 17.85 3.44 -5.49
C ILE A 82 18.11 2.39 -4.41
N CYS A 83 18.28 2.82 -3.17
CA CYS A 83 18.48 1.91 -2.04
C CYS A 83 17.29 0.96 -1.84
N GLN A 84 16.06 1.47 -1.96
CA GLN A 84 14.84 0.68 -1.84
C GLN A 84 14.72 -0.40 -2.92
N THR A 85 15.16 -0.11 -4.14
CA THR A 85 15.14 -1.09 -5.25
C THR A 85 15.98 -2.33 -4.92
N PHE A 86 17.12 -2.15 -4.25
CA PHE A 86 17.95 -3.28 -3.83
C PHE A 86 17.43 -3.98 -2.57
N SER A 87 16.81 -3.24 -1.65
CA SER A 87 16.34 -3.80 -0.37
C SER A 87 15.00 -4.54 -0.49
N VAL A 88 14.11 -4.14 -1.41
CA VAL A 88 12.71 -4.62 -1.45
C VAL A 88 12.61 -6.14 -1.64
N LEU A 89 13.46 -6.74 -2.48
CA LEU A 89 13.47 -8.20 -2.68
C LEU A 89 13.96 -8.96 -1.45
N TYR A 90 14.88 -8.36 -0.70
CA TYR A 90 15.38 -8.92 0.55
C TYR A 90 14.26 -8.94 1.60
N TRP A 91 13.53 -7.82 1.75
CA TRP A 91 12.40 -7.72 2.68
C TRP A 91 11.24 -8.66 2.33
N GLY A 92 10.94 -8.82 1.04
CA GLY A 92 9.96 -9.81 0.57
C GLY A 92 10.31 -11.22 1.02
N ARG A 93 11.52 -11.68 0.68
CA ARG A 93 12.02 -13.01 1.09
C ARG A 93 12.14 -13.19 2.59
N LEU A 94 12.53 -12.14 3.31
CA LEU A 94 12.61 -12.17 4.76
C LEU A 94 11.21 -12.39 5.34
N SER A 95 10.21 -11.68 4.83
CA SER A 95 8.83 -11.82 5.30
C SER A 95 8.21 -13.18 5.03
N ASP A 96 8.62 -13.86 3.95
CA ASP A 96 8.21 -15.24 3.69
C ASP A 96 8.78 -16.23 4.73
N LYS A 97 9.94 -15.92 5.32
CA LYS A 97 10.63 -16.80 6.28
C LYS A 97 10.24 -16.57 7.73
N ILE A 98 10.16 -15.31 8.15
CA ILE A 98 9.94 -14.94 9.56
C ILE A 98 8.50 -14.55 9.87
N GLY A 99 7.66 -14.36 8.85
CA GLY A 99 6.30 -13.84 8.98
C GLY A 99 6.16 -12.40 8.48
N ARG A 100 4.92 -12.00 8.16
CA ARG A 100 4.59 -10.65 7.66
C ARG A 100 4.66 -9.64 8.79
N ARG A 101 4.13 -9.98 9.97
CA ARG A 101 4.05 -9.08 11.14
C ARG A 101 5.43 -8.53 11.57
N PRO A 102 6.44 -9.37 11.87
CA PRO A 102 7.73 -8.86 12.35
C PRO A 102 8.42 -7.99 11.31
N VAL A 103 8.28 -8.30 10.01
CA VAL A 103 8.86 -7.47 8.95
C VAL A 103 8.19 -6.11 8.86
N LEU A 104 6.85 -6.06 8.88
CA LEU A 104 6.11 -4.78 8.85
C LEU A 104 6.48 -3.88 10.04
N LEU A 105 6.60 -4.46 11.24
CA LEU A 105 6.99 -3.72 12.44
C LEU A 105 8.45 -3.26 12.41
N MET A 106 9.38 -4.10 11.94
CA MET A 106 10.79 -3.70 11.76
C MET A 106 10.94 -2.56 10.76
N GLY A 107 10.21 -2.63 9.64
CA GLY A 107 10.21 -1.55 8.65
C GLY A 107 9.65 -0.25 9.22
N LEU A 108 8.56 -0.31 10.01
CA LEU A 108 7.98 0.87 10.65
C LEU A 108 8.92 1.50 11.70
N PHE A 109 9.60 0.66 12.48
CA PHE A 109 10.61 1.12 13.43
C PHE A 109 11.81 1.76 12.72
N GLY A 110 12.32 1.12 11.66
CA GLY A 110 13.41 1.65 10.84
C GLY A 110 13.03 2.99 10.19
N ASP A 111 11.80 3.10 9.67
CA ASP A 111 11.26 4.34 9.13
C ASP A 111 11.24 5.45 10.20
N THR A 112 10.68 5.17 11.39
CA THR A 112 10.64 6.10 12.52
C THR A 112 12.04 6.62 12.90
N VAL A 113 13.02 5.72 13.05
CA VAL A 113 14.39 6.10 13.42
C VAL A 113 15.05 6.93 12.32
N THR A 114 14.92 6.52 11.07
CA THR A 114 15.56 7.21 9.94
C THR A 114 14.93 8.57 9.66
N THR A 115 13.62 8.73 9.81
CA THR A 115 12.94 10.03 9.74
C THR A 115 13.38 10.97 10.85
N LEU A 116 13.57 10.48 12.09
CA LEU A 116 14.14 11.30 13.18
C LEU A 116 15.58 11.73 12.86
N LEU A 117 16.41 10.81 12.38
CA LEU A 117 17.80 11.13 11.99
C LEU A 117 17.85 12.14 10.85
N PHE A 118 16.89 12.09 9.93
CA PHE A 118 16.75 13.07 8.85
C PHE A 118 16.38 14.46 9.40
N GLY A 119 15.49 14.55 10.39
CA GLY A 119 15.17 15.81 11.08
C GLY A 119 16.34 16.44 11.84
N LEU A 120 17.35 15.65 12.21
CA LEU A 120 18.61 16.07 12.85
C LEU A 120 19.72 16.42 11.84
N SER A 121 19.40 16.55 10.56
CA SER A 121 20.38 16.83 9.53
C SER A 121 20.84 18.29 9.52
N LYS A 122 22.16 18.48 9.45
CA LYS A 122 22.83 19.79 9.32
C LYS A 122 23.68 19.92 8.07
N SER A 123 23.84 18.82 7.34
CA SER A 123 24.71 18.75 6.18
C SER A 123 24.07 17.88 5.11
N TYR A 124 24.30 18.26 3.85
CA TYR A 124 23.88 17.50 2.68
C TYR A 124 24.28 16.02 2.76
N LYS A 125 25.51 15.71 3.19
CA LYS A 125 26.00 14.32 3.30
C LYS A 125 25.20 13.50 4.31
N TRP A 126 24.80 14.12 5.42
CA TRP A 126 23.99 13.47 6.45
C TRP A 126 22.55 13.26 5.98
N ALA A 127 21.96 14.26 5.32
CA ALA A 127 20.65 14.15 4.70
C ALA A 127 20.61 13.02 3.66
N LEU A 128 21.65 12.93 2.81
CA LEU A 128 21.79 11.85 1.83
C LEU A 128 21.94 10.47 2.51
N PHE A 129 22.81 10.36 3.52
CA PHE A 129 23.02 9.11 4.24
C PHE A 129 21.73 8.59 4.91
N THR A 130 21.00 9.48 5.59
CA THR A 130 19.76 9.12 6.28
C THR A 130 18.64 8.71 5.30
N ARG A 131 18.60 9.28 4.09
CA ARG A 131 17.68 8.82 3.02
C ARG A 131 18.05 7.48 2.43
N CYS A 132 19.33 7.23 2.19
CA CYS A 132 19.79 5.89 1.79
C CYS A 132 19.40 4.86 2.86
N LEU A 133 19.62 5.18 4.13
CA LEU A 133 19.26 4.32 5.25
C LEU A 133 17.75 4.08 5.32
N ASN A 134 16.93 5.11 5.12
CA ASN A 134 15.47 4.99 5.04
C ASN A 134 15.07 4.01 3.91
N GLY A 135 15.61 4.16 2.69
CA GLY A 135 15.35 3.25 1.58
C GLY A 135 15.75 1.79 1.86
N ILE A 136 16.84 1.57 2.62
CA ILE A 136 17.24 0.22 3.03
C ILE A 136 16.26 -0.36 4.05
N CYS A 137 15.78 0.44 5.00
CA CYS A 137 14.89 -0.02 6.07
C CYS A 137 13.42 -0.19 5.63
N VAL A 138 12.98 0.57 4.64
CA VAL A 138 11.56 0.65 4.23
C VAL A 138 11.27 -0.29 3.06
N GLY A 139 11.04 -1.56 3.38
CA GLY A 139 10.63 -2.61 2.42
C GLY A 139 9.17 -3.07 2.55
N ASN A 140 8.37 -2.37 3.36
CA ASN A 140 7.02 -2.80 3.76
C ASN A 140 6.02 -2.81 2.61
N SER A 141 6.31 -2.10 1.52
CA SER A 141 5.40 -1.96 0.40
C SER A 141 5.00 -3.27 -0.28
N ALA A 142 5.95 -4.18 -0.47
CA ALA A 142 5.69 -5.50 -1.05
C ALA A 142 5.01 -6.42 -0.01
N VAL A 143 5.52 -6.42 1.22
CA VAL A 143 5.05 -7.27 2.32
C VAL A 143 3.59 -6.98 2.67
N ALA A 144 3.18 -5.71 2.67
CA ALA A 144 1.79 -5.32 2.92
C ALA A 144 0.83 -5.80 1.82
N LYS A 145 1.24 -5.76 0.55
CA LYS A 145 0.42 -6.28 -0.56
C LYS A 145 0.26 -7.80 -0.46
N SER A 146 1.34 -8.51 -0.12
CA SER A 146 1.28 -9.96 0.12
C SER A 146 0.43 -10.30 1.34
N ALA A 147 0.59 -9.56 2.45
CA ALA A 147 -0.23 -9.74 3.64
C ALA A 147 -1.71 -9.60 3.29
N VAL A 148 -2.11 -8.49 2.65
CA VAL A 148 -3.50 -8.26 2.22
C VAL A 148 -4.00 -9.34 1.24
N ALA A 149 -3.15 -9.81 0.33
CA ALA A 149 -3.50 -10.90 -0.59
C ALA A 149 -3.77 -12.24 0.12
N GLU A 150 -3.06 -12.52 1.22
CA GLU A 150 -3.18 -13.76 2.01
C GLU A 150 -4.41 -13.78 2.91
N MET A 151 -4.90 -12.61 3.33
CA MET A 151 -6.12 -12.46 4.13
C MET A 151 -7.38 -12.31 3.27
N SER A 152 -7.20 -12.22 1.95
CA SER A 152 -8.29 -12.04 1.01
C SER A 152 -8.76 -13.32 0.35
N ASP A 153 -10.08 -13.44 0.22
CA ASP A 153 -10.79 -14.43 -0.57
C ASP A 153 -11.25 -13.80 -1.90
N ASP A 154 -11.67 -14.60 -2.86
CA ASP A 154 -12.11 -14.13 -4.19
C ASP A 154 -13.25 -13.10 -4.11
N THR A 155 -14.08 -13.16 -3.07
CA THR A 155 -15.23 -12.28 -2.85
C THR A 155 -14.85 -10.90 -2.32
N ASN A 156 -13.81 -10.80 -1.50
CA ASN A 156 -13.46 -9.57 -0.77
C ASN A 156 -12.10 -8.98 -1.17
N ARG A 157 -11.32 -9.70 -1.99
CA ARG A 157 -10.01 -9.27 -2.52
C ARG A 157 -10.01 -7.91 -3.19
N PRO A 158 -10.96 -7.56 -4.09
CA PRO A 158 -10.98 -6.23 -4.70
C PRO A 158 -11.09 -5.11 -3.66
N ARG A 159 -11.97 -5.30 -2.66
CA ARG A 159 -12.21 -4.33 -1.58
C ARG A 159 -10.99 -4.19 -0.66
N MET A 160 -10.35 -5.29 -0.30
CA MET A 160 -9.13 -5.25 0.52
C MET A 160 -7.95 -4.65 -0.23
N MET A 161 -7.76 -4.99 -1.49
CA MET A 161 -6.71 -4.41 -2.33
C MET A 161 -6.91 -2.91 -2.57
N ALA A 162 -8.16 -2.42 -2.59
CA ALA A 162 -8.47 -0.99 -2.70
C ALA A 162 -8.10 -0.18 -1.45
N LEU A 163 -8.09 -0.80 -0.26
CA LEU A 163 -7.73 -0.11 0.99
C LEU A 163 -6.23 0.22 1.08
N VAL A 164 -5.37 -0.54 0.40
CA VAL A 164 -3.92 -0.28 0.36
C VAL A 164 -3.60 1.09 -0.27
N PRO A 165 -3.99 1.40 -1.53
CA PRO A 165 -3.77 2.72 -2.11
C PRO A 165 -4.57 3.82 -1.41
N LEU A 166 -5.75 3.52 -0.87
CA LEU A 166 -6.53 4.51 -0.09
C LEU A 166 -5.74 4.99 1.14
N SER A 167 -5.12 4.06 1.87
CA SER A 167 -4.29 4.38 3.04
C SER A 167 -3.04 5.20 2.67
N TRP A 168 -2.45 4.92 1.51
CA TRP A 168 -1.30 5.67 1.00
C TRP A 168 -1.68 7.13 0.71
N ASN A 169 -2.78 7.35 -0.01
CA ASN A 169 -3.26 8.68 -0.37
C ASN A 169 -3.66 9.50 0.87
N PHE A 170 -4.32 8.85 1.83
CA PHE A 170 -4.68 9.50 3.09
C PHE A 170 -3.45 9.93 3.88
N GLY A 171 -2.51 9.02 4.14
CA GLY A 171 -1.29 9.38 4.87
C GLY A 171 -0.43 10.40 4.13
N SER A 172 -0.37 10.35 2.79
CA SER A 172 0.36 11.36 2.00
C SER A 172 -0.25 12.76 2.15
N ALA A 173 -1.58 12.88 2.12
CA ALA A 173 -2.25 14.17 2.28
C ALA A 173 -1.91 14.81 3.64
N PHE A 174 -1.99 14.03 4.72
CA PHE A 174 -1.65 14.53 6.07
C PHE A 174 -0.15 14.75 6.25
N GLY A 175 0.69 13.88 5.69
CA GLY A 175 2.14 13.99 5.73
C GLY A 175 2.63 15.33 5.20
N ALA A 176 2.23 15.69 3.98
CA ALA A 176 2.62 16.97 3.38
C ALA A 176 2.15 18.19 4.18
N VAL A 177 0.96 18.16 4.79
CA VAL A 177 0.50 19.27 5.64
C VAL A 177 1.34 19.39 6.90
N ILE A 178 1.59 18.27 7.58
CA ILE A 178 2.43 18.23 8.79
C ILE A 178 3.83 18.77 8.45
N GLY A 179 4.40 18.32 7.34
CA GLY A 179 5.69 18.78 6.82
C GLY A 179 5.73 20.28 6.56
N GLY A 180 4.77 20.81 5.78
CA GLY A 180 4.73 22.22 5.41
C GLY A 180 4.38 23.16 6.56
N MET A 181 3.49 22.74 7.47
CA MET A 181 3.03 23.58 8.59
C MET A 181 4.05 23.66 9.73
N LEU A 182 4.79 22.59 10.00
CA LEU A 182 5.71 22.48 11.14
C LEU A 182 7.17 22.77 10.81
N ALA A 183 7.58 22.78 9.53
CA ALA A 183 8.91 23.24 9.13
C ALA A 183 9.15 24.69 9.61
N ASP A 184 10.35 25.02 10.07
CA ASP A 184 10.73 26.35 10.58
C ASP A 184 9.87 26.88 11.73
N PRO A 185 9.73 26.12 12.83
CA PRO A 185 8.81 26.49 13.90
C PRO A 185 9.18 27.78 14.63
N VAL A 186 10.48 28.13 14.67
CA VAL A 186 10.97 29.37 15.30
C VAL A 186 10.51 30.61 14.52
N GLU A 187 10.59 30.55 13.19
CA GLU A 187 10.15 31.64 12.30
C GLU A 187 8.62 31.72 12.24
N LYS A 188 7.95 30.57 12.13
CA LYS A 188 6.50 30.48 11.93
C LYS A 188 5.67 30.65 13.21
N TYR A 189 6.19 30.21 14.35
CA TYR A 189 5.50 30.26 15.64
C TYR A 189 6.43 30.79 16.75
N PRO A 190 6.92 32.05 16.63
CA PRO A 190 7.90 32.62 17.56
C PRO A 190 7.38 32.72 18.99
N ARG A 191 6.06 32.80 19.20
CA ARG A 191 5.43 32.82 20.53
C ARG A 191 5.64 31.52 21.32
N ILE A 192 5.78 30.38 20.63
CA ILE A 192 5.85 29.05 21.24
C ILE A 192 7.29 28.52 21.20
N PHE A 193 7.98 28.71 20.06
CA PHE A 193 9.31 28.14 19.82
C PHE A 193 10.43 29.19 19.74
N GLY A 194 10.16 30.48 19.96
CA GLY A 194 11.17 31.54 19.82
C GLY A 194 12.41 31.37 20.71
N ASN A 195 12.25 30.75 21.87
CA ASN A 195 13.34 30.54 22.85
C ASN A 195 14.00 29.16 22.77
N SER A 196 13.54 28.27 21.89
CA SER A 196 14.08 26.91 21.82
C SER A 196 15.36 26.88 20.99
N VAL A 197 16.49 26.57 21.64
CA VAL A 197 17.80 26.42 20.99
C VAL A 197 17.78 25.26 19.99
N ILE A 198 17.13 24.15 20.35
CA ILE A 198 17.06 22.93 19.53
C ILE A 198 16.38 23.19 18.18
N PHE A 199 15.21 23.84 18.16
CA PHE A 199 14.50 24.09 16.90
C PHE A 199 15.08 25.23 16.08
N LYS A 200 15.94 26.06 16.68
CA LYS A 200 16.76 27.03 15.94
C LYS A 200 17.94 26.35 15.24
N GLU A 201 18.52 25.34 15.89
CA GLU A 201 19.63 24.55 15.35
C GLU A 201 19.16 23.46 14.37
N PHE A 202 17.92 22.96 14.54
CA PHE A 202 17.28 21.95 13.71
C PHE A 202 15.86 22.37 13.32
N PRO A 203 15.69 23.22 12.28
CA PRO A 203 14.38 23.75 11.87
C PRO A 203 13.41 22.68 11.37
N TYR A 204 13.93 21.56 10.83
CA TYR A 204 13.15 20.45 10.28
C TYR A 204 12.91 19.31 11.28
N LEU A 205 13.38 19.44 12.53
CA LEU A 205 13.20 18.39 13.53
C LEU A 205 11.74 18.26 13.98
N LEU A 206 11.00 19.37 14.10
CA LEU A 206 9.61 19.36 14.56
C LEU A 206 8.66 18.55 13.66
N PRO A 207 8.64 18.73 12.32
CA PRO A 207 7.80 17.90 11.46
C PRO A 207 8.19 16.42 11.55
N CYS A 208 9.50 16.12 11.55
CA CYS A 208 9.99 14.75 11.68
C CYS A 208 9.60 14.12 13.03
N LEU A 209 9.66 14.87 14.12
CA LEU A 209 9.24 14.41 15.45
C LEU A 209 7.74 14.11 15.50
N ALA A 210 6.91 15.00 14.95
CA ALA A 210 5.46 14.80 14.93
C ALA A 210 5.07 13.51 14.19
N SER A 211 5.64 13.28 13.00
CA SER A 211 5.38 12.07 12.21
C SER A 211 5.96 10.82 12.87
N SER A 212 7.14 10.94 13.50
CA SER A 212 7.76 9.82 14.22
C SER A 212 6.99 9.43 15.49
N CYS A 213 6.39 10.39 16.19
CA CYS A 213 5.49 10.10 17.32
C CYS A 213 4.25 9.34 16.85
N LEU A 214 3.68 9.71 15.71
CA LEU A 214 2.56 8.99 15.09
C LEU A 214 2.98 7.56 14.74
N ALA A 215 4.10 7.39 14.02
CA ALA A 215 4.62 6.09 13.64
C ALA A 215 4.96 5.21 14.86
N LEU A 216 5.53 5.79 15.91
CA LEU A 216 5.82 5.09 17.16
C LEU A 216 4.54 4.63 17.88
N ALA A 217 3.49 5.45 17.89
CA ALA A 217 2.20 5.05 18.45
C ALA A 217 1.61 3.84 17.71
N PHE A 218 1.66 3.85 16.37
CA PHE A 218 1.23 2.71 15.55
C PHE A 218 2.12 1.49 15.72
N PHE A 219 3.43 1.68 15.91
CA PHE A 219 4.36 0.60 16.22
C PHE A 219 4.02 -0.06 17.57
N ILE A 220 3.77 0.72 18.61
CA ILE A 220 3.35 0.21 19.93
C ILE A 220 2.02 -0.55 19.82
N VAL A 221 1.02 0.03 19.14
CA VAL A 221 -0.26 -0.65 18.91
C VAL A 221 -0.07 -1.94 18.11
N GLY A 222 0.81 -1.93 17.11
CA GLY A 222 1.15 -3.10 16.30
C GLY A 222 1.87 -4.20 17.09
N ILE A 223 2.66 -3.87 18.11
CA ILE A 223 3.23 -4.89 19.00
C ILE A 223 2.12 -5.66 19.71
N PHE A 224 1.06 -4.99 20.17
CA PHE A 224 0.02 -5.66 20.97
C PHE A 224 -1.12 -6.27 20.13
N LYS A 225 -1.52 -5.64 19.03
CA LYS A 225 -2.73 -6.01 18.27
C LYS A 225 -2.47 -6.74 16.95
N PHE A 226 -1.24 -6.72 16.44
CA PHE A 226 -0.98 -7.28 15.12
C PHE A 226 -0.85 -8.79 15.24
N GLU A 227 -1.79 -9.52 14.65
CA GLU A 227 -1.69 -10.99 14.54
C GLU A 227 -0.91 -11.36 13.27
N GLU A 228 -0.19 -12.48 13.32
CA GLU A 228 0.53 -12.98 12.15
C GLU A 228 -0.46 -13.39 11.06
N THR A 229 -0.20 -12.97 9.82
CA THR A 229 -1.02 -13.34 8.65
C THR A 229 -0.44 -14.57 7.95
N LEU A 230 0.87 -14.77 8.01
CA LEU A 230 1.51 -15.93 7.43
C LEU A 230 1.18 -17.18 8.26
N VAL A 231 0.43 -18.12 7.68
CA VAL A 231 0.28 -19.47 8.24
C VAL A 231 1.58 -20.23 7.98
N ILE A 232 2.53 -20.15 8.92
CA ILE A 232 3.71 -21.01 8.86
C ILE A 232 3.26 -22.40 9.27
N ASP A 233 3.37 -23.36 8.35
CA ASP A 233 2.94 -24.76 8.48
C ASP A 233 3.79 -25.54 9.50
N LYS A 234 3.78 -25.10 10.76
CA LYS A 234 4.45 -25.72 11.90
C LYS A 234 3.59 -26.81 12.57
N GLN A 235 2.35 -27.01 12.12
CA GLN A 235 1.44 -27.96 12.76
C GLN A 235 1.65 -29.43 12.33
N VAL A 236 2.32 -29.70 11.21
CA VAL A 236 2.54 -31.10 10.75
C VAL A 236 3.78 -31.75 11.39
N ALA A 237 4.84 -30.99 11.69
CA ALA A 237 6.05 -31.55 12.31
C ALA A 237 5.84 -32.01 13.76
N GLY A 238 4.85 -31.44 14.47
CA GLY A 238 4.52 -31.81 15.86
C GLY A 238 3.50 -32.95 15.99
N ARG A 239 2.69 -33.24 14.95
CA ARG A 239 1.65 -34.28 15.01
C ARG A 239 2.14 -35.67 14.61
N GLN A 240 3.26 -35.80 13.90
CA GLN A 240 3.81 -37.11 13.54
C GLN A 240 4.47 -37.89 14.69
N GLN A 241 4.63 -37.29 15.89
CA GLN A 241 5.23 -37.97 17.04
C GLN A 241 4.23 -38.43 18.12
N SER A 242 2.93 -38.12 18.01
CA SER A 242 1.95 -38.48 19.04
C SER A 242 0.72 -39.14 18.41
N GLY A 243 0.85 -40.42 18.04
CA GLY A 243 -0.23 -41.23 17.50
C GLY A 243 0.00 -42.73 17.63
N SER A 244 0.74 -43.16 18.67
CA SER A 244 0.72 -44.55 19.13
C SER A 244 -0.29 -44.61 20.28
N SER A 245 -1.53 -45.02 20.00
CA SER A 245 -2.42 -45.86 20.84
C SER A 245 -3.94 -45.63 20.63
N ILE A 246 -4.59 -46.70 20.16
CA ILE A 246 -5.94 -47.20 20.46
C ILE A 246 -7.16 -46.61 19.72
N GLU A 247 -7.66 -47.45 18.79
CA GLU A 247 -9.05 -47.76 18.40
C GLU A 247 -10.19 -46.76 18.73
N ALA A 248 -10.83 -46.20 17.69
CA ALA A 248 -12.19 -46.60 17.23
C ALA A 248 -12.75 -45.59 16.20
N THR A 249 -13.44 -46.12 15.18
CA THR A 249 -14.20 -45.46 14.09
C THR A 249 -13.40 -45.12 12.80
N PRO A 250 -13.23 -46.07 11.85
CA PRO A 250 -12.28 -45.91 10.74
C PRO A 250 -12.83 -45.28 9.45
N LEU A 251 -14.12 -44.93 9.34
CA LEU A 251 -14.69 -44.60 8.00
C LEU A 251 -14.76 -43.11 7.62
N LEU A 252 -14.93 -42.17 8.58
CA LEU A 252 -14.95 -40.73 8.26
C LEU A 252 -13.56 -40.08 8.32
N HIS A 253 -12.71 -40.50 9.25
CA HIS A 253 -11.35 -39.98 9.36
C HIS A 253 -10.47 -40.41 8.19
N GLN A 254 -10.65 -41.61 7.64
CA GLN A 254 -9.85 -42.03 6.48
C GLN A 254 -10.17 -41.21 5.22
N GLU A 255 -11.39 -40.74 5.04
CA GLU A 255 -11.75 -39.90 3.90
C GLU A 255 -11.20 -38.47 4.06
N GLU A 256 -11.34 -37.87 5.24
CA GLU A 256 -10.75 -36.54 5.52
C GLU A 256 -9.21 -36.59 5.53
N GLU A 257 -8.60 -37.65 6.05
CA GLU A 257 -7.16 -37.85 6.08
C GLU A 257 -6.63 -38.17 4.67
N ASN A 258 -7.35 -38.94 3.86
CA ASN A 258 -6.99 -39.15 2.45
C ASN A 258 -7.18 -37.88 1.61
N ILE A 259 -8.24 -37.09 1.85
CA ILE A 259 -8.43 -35.79 1.19
C ILE A 259 -7.32 -34.82 1.62
N ALA A 260 -6.94 -34.80 2.89
CA ALA A 260 -5.83 -34.00 3.39
C ALA A 260 -4.48 -34.47 2.82
N ILE A 261 -4.24 -35.78 2.69
CA ILE A 261 -3.04 -36.36 2.06
C ILE A 261 -3.02 -36.07 0.55
N ILE A 262 -4.15 -36.14 -0.14
CA ILE A 262 -4.28 -35.81 -1.57
C ILE A 262 -4.07 -34.31 -1.77
N GLN A 263 -4.64 -33.46 -0.91
CA GLN A 263 -4.40 -32.01 -0.92
C GLN A 263 -2.94 -31.67 -0.58
N GLN A 264 -2.32 -32.39 0.35
CA GLN A 264 -0.89 -32.24 0.70
C GLN A 264 0.03 -32.74 -0.43
N GLN A 265 -0.30 -33.82 -1.11
CA GLN A 265 0.44 -34.30 -2.29
C GLN A 265 0.28 -33.34 -3.47
N GLN A 266 -0.89 -32.74 -3.66
CA GLN A 266 -1.11 -31.69 -4.67
C GLN A 266 -0.39 -30.38 -4.33
N GLN A 267 -0.30 -29.98 -3.06
CA GLN A 267 0.46 -28.80 -2.63
C GLN A 267 1.98 -29.02 -2.67
N GLN A 268 2.47 -30.22 -2.31
CA GLN A 268 3.90 -30.57 -2.43
C GLN A 268 4.36 -30.75 -3.89
N GLN A 269 3.43 -30.93 -4.83
CA GLN A 269 3.72 -31.03 -6.27
C GLN A 269 3.79 -29.69 -7.00
N GLN A 270 3.60 -28.54 -6.33
CA GLN A 270 3.90 -27.27 -6.98
C GLN A 270 5.42 -27.18 -7.20
N PRO A 271 5.90 -27.18 -8.46
CA PRO A 271 7.33 -27.10 -8.73
C PRO A 271 7.86 -25.82 -8.11
N GLU A 272 9.05 -25.90 -7.48
CA GLU A 272 9.73 -24.73 -6.91
C GLU A 272 9.94 -23.70 -8.03
N VAL A 273 9.03 -22.72 -8.11
CA VAL A 273 8.99 -21.74 -9.20
C VAL A 273 10.26 -20.93 -9.15
N THR A 274 11.16 -21.23 -10.07
CA THR A 274 12.45 -20.55 -10.17
C THR A 274 12.20 -19.13 -10.69
N LEU A 275 12.91 -18.11 -10.18
CA LEU A 275 12.72 -16.70 -10.59
C LEU A 275 12.68 -16.47 -12.11
N ARG A 276 13.39 -17.30 -12.87
CA ARG A 276 13.43 -17.24 -14.33
C ARG A 276 12.11 -17.63 -15.01
N GLN A 277 11.32 -18.50 -14.38
CA GLN A 277 10.03 -18.98 -14.90
C GLN A 277 8.91 -17.94 -14.69
N LEU A 278 9.10 -16.95 -13.81
CA LEU A 278 8.17 -15.85 -13.59
C LEU A 278 8.17 -14.82 -14.74
N PHE A 279 9.23 -14.76 -15.55
CA PHE A 279 9.34 -13.83 -16.68
C PHE A 279 8.64 -14.36 -17.95
N THR A 280 7.33 -14.58 -17.85
CA THR A 280 6.48 -14.85 -19.02
C THR A 280 6.29 -13.55 -19.84
N PRO A 281 5.98 -13.64 -21.15
CA PRO A 281 5.77 -12.45 -21.98
C PRO A 281 4.68 -11.52 -21.43
N ILE A 282 3.63 -12.09 -20.81
CA ILE A 282 2.56 -11.31 -20.16
C ILE A 282 3.10 -10.54 -18.95
N VAL A 283 3.86 -11.22 -18.08
CA VAL A 283 4.47 -10.57 -16.91
C VAL A 283 5.45 -9.47 -17.33
N ILE A 284 6.25 -9.70 -18.37
CA ILE A 284 7.16 -8.68 -18.91
C ILE A 284 6.38 -7.44 -19.40
N HIS A 285 5.28 -7.61 -20.13
CA HIS A 285 4.45 -6.49 -20.55
C HIS A 285 3.87 -5.72 -19.37
N VAL A 286 3.33 -6.43 -18.36
CA VAL A 286 2.81 -5.82 -17.13
C VAL A 286 3.90 -5.07 -16.36
N LEU A 287 5.11 -5.63 -16.28
CA LEU A 287 6.25 -4.97 -15.64
C LEU A 287 6.62 -3.68 -16.37
N ILE A 288 6.68 -3.69 -17.71
CA ILE A 288 7.01 -2.50 -18.49
C ILE A 288 5.94 -1.43 -18.32
N THR A 289 4.66 -1.76 -18.50
CA THR A 289 3.57 -0.80 -18.41
C THR A 289 3.43 -0.23 -17.00
N ASN A 290 3.53 -1.07 -15.97
CA ASN A 290 3.49 -0.62 -14.59
C ASN A 290 4.70 0.23 -14.22
N SER A 291 5.89 -0.09 -14.75
CA SER A 291 7.11 0.71 -14.52
C SER A 291 6.99 2.09 -15.17
N LEU A 292 6.51 2.17 -16.41
CA LEU A 292 6.28 3.44 -17.10
C LEU A 292 5.26 4.30 -16.36
N MET A 293 4.15 3.71 -15.92
CA MET A 293 3.15 4.42 -15.12
C MET A 293 3.74 4.90 -13.79
N SER A 294 4.50 4.06 -13.09
CA SER A 294 5.13 4.42 -11.82
C SER A 294 6.16 5.55 -11.98
N ILE A 295 6.97 5.51 -13.05
CA ILE A 295 7.92 6.58 -13.37
C ILE A 295 7.20 7.89 -13.60
N ALA A 296 6.13 7.89 -14.41
CA ALA A 296 5.35 9.09 -14.68
C ALA A 296 4.76 9.69 -13.38
N THR A 297 4.14 8.86 -12.55
CA THR A 297 3.55 9.29 -11.28
C THR A 297 4.60 9.84 -10.31
N VAL A 298 5.69 9.11 -10.07
CA VAL A 298 6.75 9.54 -9.14
C VAL A 298 7.44 10.81 -9.66
N MET A 299 7.63 10.92 -10.97
CA MET A 299 8.20 12.13 -11.58
C MET A 299 7.31 13.35 -11.31
N SER A 300 6.00 13.23 -11.51
CA SER A 300 5.05 14.30 -11.18
C SER A 300 5.08 14.67 -9.70
N ASP A 301 5.10 13.67 -8.80
CA ASP A 301 5.11 13.88 -7.35
C ASP A 301 6.40 14.53 -6.84
N GLN A 302 7.56 14.26 -7.47
CA GLN A 302 8.85 14.80 -7.04
C GLN A 302 9.22 16.13 -7.69
N ILE A 303 8.76 16.39 -8.92
CA ILE A 303 9.06 17.64 -9.63
C ILE A 303 8.19 18.78 -9.11
N PHE A 304 6.90 18.55 -8.84
CA PHE A 304 5.98 19.59 -8.39
C PHE A 304 6.48 20.42 -7.18
N PRO A 305 6.95 19.84 -6.05
CA PRO A 305 7.34 20.61 -4.87
C PRO A 305 8.62 21.41 -5.13
N ILE A 306 9.54 20.85 -5.92
CA ILE A 306 10.78 21.53 -6.32
C ILE A 306 10.45 22.72 -7.23
N PHE A 307 9.59 22.51 -8.23
CA PHE A 307 9.11 23.56 -9.12
C PHE A 307 8.33 24.64 -8.36
N ALA A 308 7.47 24.24 -7.42
CA ALA A 308 6.70 25.15 -6.60
C ALA A 308 7.60 26.00 -5.70
N ALA A 309 8.63 25.42 -5.09
CA ALA A 309 9.56 26.12 -4.21
C ALA A 309 10.59 27.01 -4.93
N THR A 310 10.87 26.73 -6.21
CA THR A 310 11.86 27.49 -7.00
C THR A 310 11.42 28.94 -7.18
N ASP A 311 12.37 29.88 -7.13
CA ASP A 311 12.09 31.31 -7.26
C ASP A 311 11.44 31.66 -8.61
N PRO A 312 10.51 32.65 -8.64
CA PRO A 312 9.86 33.09 -9.88
C PRO A 312 10.84 33.62 -10.94
N SER A 313 12.00 34.16 -10.53
CA SER A 313 13.03 34.63 -11.47
C SER A 313 13.69 33.50 -12.26
N GLU A 314 13.68 32.28 -11.73
CA GLU A 314 14.22 31.07 -12.37
C GLU A 314 13.11 30.22 -13.01
N GLY A 315 11.87 30.72 -13.04
CA GLY A 315 10.73 30.06 -13.67
C GLY A 315 9.90 29.16 -12.76
N GLY A 316 10.10 29.20 -11.43
CA GLY A 316 9.26 28.50 -10.45
C GLY A 316 8.06 29.31 -9.96
N LEU A 317 7.37 28.83 -8.92
CA LEU A 317 6.20 29.51 -8.34
C LEU A 317 6.52 30.35 -7.09
N GLY A 318 7.69 30.17 -6.46
CA GLY A 318 8.07 30.85 -5.22
C GLY A 318 7.17 30.55 -4.02
N PHE A 319 6.58 29.35 -3.97
CA PHE A 319 5.70 28.94 -2.88
C PHE A 319 6.47 28.69 -1.60
N ASP A 320 5.93 29.17 -0.48
CA ASP A 320 6.41 28.76 0.84
C ASP A 320 6.03 27.29 1.11
N THR A 321 6.82 26.64 1.94
CA THR A 321 6.61 25.30 2.50
C THR A 321 5.16 25.03 2.94
N ARG A 322 4.44 26.02 3.50
CA ARG A 322 3.00 25.91 3.84
C ARG A 322 2.10 25.76 2.63
N GLN A 323 2.32 26.56 1.58
CA GLN A 323 1.52 26.53 0.36
C GLN A 323 1.70 25.23 -0.39
N ILE A 324 2.94 24.71 -0.41
CA ILE A 324 3.24 23.40 -0.98
C ILE A 324 2.50 22.31 -0.19
N GLY A 325 2.58 22.33 1.14
CA GLY A 325 1.85 21.39 2.01
C GLY A 325 0.34 21.39 1.78
N TYR A 326 -0.28 22.58 1.68
CA TYR A 326 -1.71 22.69 1.36
C TYR A 326 -2.06 22.21 -0.04
N SER A 327 -1.19 22.43 -1.04
CA SER A 327 -1.42 21.95 -2.40
C SER A 327 -1.52 20.42 -2.45
N TYR A 328 -0.64 19.72 -1.74
CA TYR A 328 -0.72 18.27 -1.58
C TYR A 328 -1.92 17.80 -0.78
N PHE A 329 -2.35 18.56 0.23
CA PHE A 329 -3.56 18.24 0.98
C PHE A 329 -4.80 18.24 0.07
N VAL A 330 -5.00 19.33 -0.67
CA VAL A 330 -6.14 19.50 -1.57
C VAL A 330 -6.09 18.44 -2.68
N SER A 331 -4.91 18.23 -3.27
CA SER A 331 -4.71 17.18 -4.28
C SER A 331 -4.99 15.79 -3.73
N GLY A 332 -4.48 15.45 -2.54
CA GLY A 332 -4.69 14.15 -1.90
C GLY A 332 -6.16 13.89 -1.59
N PHE A 333 -6.91 14.87 -1.10
CA PHE A 333 -8.35 14.74 -0.89
C PHE A 333 -9.15 14.65 -2.19
N ALA A 334 -8.73 15.36 -3.25
CA ALA A 334 -9.33 15.22 -4.57
C ALA A 334 -9.11 13.80 -5.13
N VAL A 335 -7.90 13.26 -4.98
CA VAL A 335 -7.59 11.87 -5.36
C VAL A 335 -8.41 10.88 -4.54
N LEU A 336 -8.55 11.07 -3.23
CA LEU A 336 -9.40 10.23 -2.38
C LEU A 336 -10.87 10.25 -2.82
N TYR A 337 -11.40 11.44 -3.13
CA TYR A 337 -12.77 11.59 -3.62
C TYR A 337 -12.98 10.85 -4.95
N LEU A 338 -12.05 11.04 -5.90
CA LEU A 338 -12.09 10.33 -7.19
C LEU A 338 -11.97 8.81 -6.99
N GLN A 339 -11.08 8.35 -6.12
CA GLN A 339 -10.86 6.94 -5.84
C GLN A 339 -12.10 6.27 -5.23
N LEU A 340 -12.88 6.99 -4.41
CA LEU A 340 -14.14 6.47 -3.85
C LEU A 340 -15.30 6.55 -4.84
N SER A 341 -15.34 7.57 -5.71
CA SER A 341 -16.47 7.80 -6.62
C SER A 341 -16.40 6.96 -7.91
N ILE A 342 -15.19 6.69 -8.41
CA ILE A 342 -14.99 5.99 -9.69
C ILE A 342 -15.49 4.54 -9.67
N PRO A 343 -15.20 3.70 -8.66
CA PRO A 343 -15.65 2.31 -8.66
C PRO A 343 -17.18 2.18 -8.74
N ASP A 344 -17.91 3.00 -7.99
CA ASP A 344 -19.38 3.01 -8.02
C ASP A 344 -19.90 3.47 -9.38
N SER A 345 -19.25 4.46 -9.98
CA SER A 345 -19.60 4.96 -11.31
C SER A 345 -19.33 3.92 -12.41
N VAL A 346 -18.23 3.18 -12.31
CA VAL A 346 -17.87 2.11 -13.25
C VAL A 346 -18.81 0.91 -13.09
N ASN A 347 -19.12 0.51 -11.86
CA ASN A 347 -20.04 -0.59 -11.59
C ASN A 347 -21.45 -0.27 -12.11
N LYS A 348 -21.92 0.96 -11.88
CA LYS A 348 -23.20 1.44 -12.41
C LYS A 348 -23.22 1.50 -13.93
N PHE A 349 -22.14 1.98 -14.56
CA PHE A 349 -22.03 1.99 -16.02
C PHE A 349 -21.97 0.58 -16.61
N ALA A 350 -21.31 -0.35 -15.93
CA ALA A 350 -21.26 -1.75 -16.32
C ALA A 350 -22.63 -2.41 -16.21
N SER A 351 -23.38 -2.22 -15.10
CA SER A 351 -24.74 -2.76 -14.96
C SER A 351 -25.67 -2.21 -16.04
N ASP A 352 -25.66 -0.89 -16.25
CA ASP A 352 -26.52 -0.23 -17.24
C ASP A 352 -26.25 -0.77 -18.68
N ASN A 353 -24.99 -1.07 -19.02
CA ASN A 353 -24.64 -1.67 -20.31
C ASN A 353 -25.06 -3.14 -20.42
N THR A 354 -25.04 -3.89 -19.32
CA THR A 354 -25.44 -5.30 -19.29
C THR A 354 -26.96 -5.41 -19.46
N ASP A 355 -27.72 -4.54 -18.78
CA ASP A 355 -29.18 -4.44 -18.89
C ASP A 355 -29.61 -4.00 -20.29
N ASN A 356 -28.91 -3.03 -20.88
CA ASN A 356 -29.16 -2.59 -22.26
C ASN A 356 -28.85 -3.68 -23.30
N ALA A 357 -27.80 -4.47 -23.10
CA ALA A 357 -27.47 -5.61 -23.97
C ALA A 357 -28.51 -6.73 -23.87
N ALA A 358 -28.98 -7.04 -22.66
CA ALA A 358 -30.03 -8.01 -22.41
C ALA A 358 -31.36 -7.60 -23.06
N ASN A 359 -31.78 -6.34 -22.88
CA ASN A 359 -32.99 -5.79 -23.51
C ASN A 359 -32.92 -5.77 -25.04
N THR A 360 -31.75 -5.51 -25.61
CA THR A 360 -31.55 -5.54 -27.07
C THR A 360 -31.64 -6.96 -27.63
N THR A 361 -31.16 -7.95 -26.89
CA THR A 361 -31.23 -9.36 -27.29
C THR A 361 -32.66 -9.90 -27.17
N ALA A 362 -33.40 -9.49 -26.14
CA ALA A 362 -34.82 -9.83 -25.97
C ALA A 362 -35.68 -9.26 -27.11
N ASN A 363 -35.54 -7.97 -27.44
CA ASN A 363 -36.30 -7.34 -28.53
C ASN A 363 -35.99 -7.97 -29.90
N ASN A 364 -34.72 -8.32 -30.15
CA ASN A 364 -34.32 -9.00 -31.40
C ASN A 364 -34.81 -10.45 -31.48
N ALA A 365 -35.13 -11.09 -30.35
CA ALA A 365 -35.71 -12.43 -30.32
C ALA A 365 -37.22 -12.37 -30.61
N GLU A 366 -37.95 -11.40 -30.04
CA GLU A 366 -39.37 -11.18 -30.31
C GLU A 366 -39.63 -10.77 -31.78
N GLU A 367 -38.73 -10.00 -32.40
CA GLU A 367 -38.82 -9.65 -33.83
C GLU A 367 -38.56 -10.84 -34.77
N ARG A 368 -37.97 -11.94 -34.29
CA ARG A 368 -37.72 -13.15 -35.10
C ARG A 368 -38.81 -14.20 -34.99
N GLU A 369 -39.68 -14.09 -33.99
CA GLU A 369 -40.83 -14.99 -33.80
C GLU A 369 -42.13 -14.46 -34.44
N ASN A 370 -42.15 -13.20 -34.88
CA ASN A 370 -43.22 -12.60 -35.70
C ASN A 370 -42.81 -12.54 -37.18
#